data_AF-A0A497QLC2-F1
#
_entry.id   AF-A0A497QLC2-F1
#
_cell.length_a   1.000
_cell.length_b   1.000
_cell.length_c   1.000
_cell.angle_alpha   90.00
_cell.angle_beta   90.00
_cell.angle_gamma   90.00
#
_symmetry.space_group_name_H-M   'P 1'
#
loop_
_entity.id
_entity.type
_entity.pdbx_description
1 polymer ?
#
loop_
_entity_poly.entity_id
_entity_poly.type
_entity_poly.pdbx_seq_one_letter_code
_entity_poly.pdbx_strand_id
1 'polypeptide(L)'
;MVLKTPNTLDQLILYWWKIIDRPQISRDELQNFIAFELFTLSLEETKHKIQQAIDQKLLQYDPLTEILQLRPSLQTEFEAWKNEGVKKTKKMLEILRKPWRKPIEFDEKDYYNIYYHDLVDPTIDKRTSNIMSSAIELQKLDFNSIITGKINGFPFEINLEEKRIVHRCPDFTPFRIQEKSFCPHLARLIMKLNFKNKDETLKLLKKIVQNKNFWEFSNSFK
;
A
#
# COMPACT_ATOMS: atom_id res chain seq x y z
N MET A 1 -12.72 -27.14 1.60
CA MET A 1 -13.78 -28.17 1.63
C MET A 1 -13.61 -28.91 0.32
N VAL A 2 -13.02 -30.10 0.35
CA VAL A 2 -12.85 -30.90 -0.87
C VAL A 2 -14.26 -31.31 -1.29
N LEU A 3 -14.68 -30.90 -2.48
CA LEU A 3 -15.93 -31.36 -3.08
C LEU A 3 -15.77 -32.86 -3.28
N LYS A 4 -16.39 -33.66 -2.39
CA LYS A 4 -16.44 -35.11 -2.58
C LYS A 4 -17.22 -35.36 -3.87
N THR A 5 -16.71 -36.23 -4.72
CA THR A 5 -17.37 -36.63 -5.96
C THR A 5 -18.80 -37.07 -5.62
N PRO A 6 -19.84 -36.45 -6.22
CA PRO A 6 -21.21 -36.76 -5.87
C PRO A 6 -21.52 -38.22 -6.27
N ASN A 7 -21.90 -39.03 -5.29
CA ASN A 7 -22.18 -40.46 -5.50
C ASN A 7 -23.69 -40.74 -5.64
N THR A 8 -24.53 -39.75 -5.35
CA THR A 8 -25.99 -39.84 -5.38
C THR A 8 -26.58 -38.65 -6.16
N LEU A 9 -27.79 -38.81 -6.72
CA LEU A 9 -28.40 -37.80 -7.60
C LEU A 9 -28.67 -36.48 -6.85
N ASP A 10 -29.08 -36.53 -5.60
CA ASP A 10 -29.27 -35.35 -4.74
C ASP A 10 -27.97 -34.57 -4.52
N GLN A 11 -26.85 -35.26 -4.28
CA GLN A 11 -25.52 -34.66 -4.14
C GLN A 11 -25.06 -34.03 -5.45
N LEU A 12 -25.35 -34.66 -6.59
CA LEU A 12 -25.01 -34.15 -7.91
C LEU A 12 -25.79 -32.88 -8.25
N ILE A 13 -27.10 -32.86 -7.98
CA ILE A 13 -27.95 -31.69 -8.19
C ILE A 13 -27.50 -30.54 -7.30
N LEU A 14 -27.26 -30.82 -6.02
CA LEU A 14 -26.76 -29.80 -5.10
C LEU A 14 -25.37 -29.29 -5.51
N TYR A 15 -24.52 -30.16 -6.07
CA TYR A 15 -23.22 -29.79 -6.59
C TYR A 15 -23.34 -28.80 -7.76
N TRP A 16 -24.21 -29.07 -8.73
CA TRP A 16 -24.48 -28.14 -9.82
C TRP A 16 -24.99 -26.78 -9.30
N TRP A 17 -25.92 -26.79 -8.34
CA TRP A 17 -26.42 -25.54 -7.73
C TRP A 17 -25.33 -24.76 -6.98
N LYS A 18 -24.41 -25.44 -6.30
CA LYS A 18 -23.24 -24.81 -5.64
C LYS A 18 -22.31 -24.14 -6.64
N ILE A 19 -22.22 -24.65 -7.88
CA ILE A 19 -21.40 -24.03 -8.93
C ILE A 19 -22.13 -22.86 -9.59
N ILE A 20 -23.42 -23.02 -9.90
CA ILE A 20 -24.25 -21.99 -10.54
C ILE A 20 -24.44 -20.79 -9.60
N ASP A 21 -24.55 -21.04 -8.30
CA ASP A 21 -24.77 -20.06 -7.23
C ASP A 21 -26.04 -19.19 -7.43
N ARG A 22 -27.09 -19.76 -8.03
CA ARG A 22 -28.40 -19.10 -8.23
C ARG A 22 -29.52 -19.91 -7.59
N PRO A 23 -30.58 -19.25 -7.05
CA PRO A 23 -31.72 -19.96 -6.46
C PRO A 23 -32.58 -20.67 -7.50
N GLN A 24 -32.59 -20.17 -8.74
CA GLN A 24 -33.38 -20.70 -9.84
C GLN A 24 -32.63 -20.55 -11.15
N ILE A 25 -32.94 -21.43 -12.11
CA ILE A 25 -32.31 -21.47 -13.44
C ILE A 25 -33.31 -22.07 -14.43
N SER A 26 -33.29 -21.65 -15.69
CA SER A 26 -34.15 -22.30 -16.70
C SER A 26 -33.61 -23.70 -17.02
N ARG A 27 -34.49 -24.59 -17.48
CA ARG A 27 -34.09 -25.96 -17.87
C ARG A 27 -33.01 -25.96 -18.94
N ASP A 28 -33.16 -25.15 -19.98
CA ASP A 28 -32.22 -25.07 -21.09
C ASP A 28 -30.88 -24.48 -20.66
N GLU A 29 -30.89 -23.45 -19.81
CA GLU A 29 -29.66 -22.86 -19.27
C GLU A 29 -28.91 -23.88 -18.41
N LEU A 30 -29.60 -24.60 -17.52
CA LEU A 30 -28.99 -25.66 -16.71
C LEU A 30 -28.38 -26.76 -17.58
N GLN A 31 -29.13 -27.20 -18.60
CA GLN A 31 -28.69 -28.25 -19.50
C GLN A 31 -27.43 -27.84 -20.28
N ASN A 32 -27.43 -26.64 -20.86
CA ASN A 32 -26.29 -26.14 -21.61
C ASN A 32 -25.09 -25.87 -20.70
N PHE A 33 -25.31 -25.33 -19.50
CA PHE A 33 -24.26 -25.09 -18.52
C PHE A 33 -23.54 -26.38 -18.12
N ILE A 34 -24.29 -27.45 -17.81
CA ILE A 34 -23.71 -28.74 -17.42
C ILE A 34 -22.94 -29.38 -18.58
N ALA A 35 -23.51 -29.37 -19.79
CA ALA A 35 -22.96 -30.06 -20.95
C ALA A 35 -21.77 -29.32 -21.59
N PHE A 36 -21.84 -27.99 -21.67
CA PHE A 36 -20.88 -27.18 -22.43
C PHE A 36 -19.99 -26.28 -21.58
N GLU A 37 -20.37 -25.93 -20.35
CA GLU A 37 -19.50 -25.13 -19.47
C GLU A 37 -18.78 -26.01 -18.44
N LEU A 38 -19.50 -26.92 -17.79
CA LEU A 38 -18.92 -27.84 -16.81
C LEU A 38 -18.27 -29.07 -17.46
N PHE A 39 -18.66 -29.43 -18.67
CA PHE A 39 -18.25 -30.66 -19.37
C PHE A 39 -18.36 -31.92 -18.51
N THR A 40 -19.32 -31.93 -17.58
CA THR A 40 -19.45 -33.03 -16.60
C THR A 40 -20.23 -34.23 -17.16
N LEU A 41 -21.12 -34.00 -18.12
CA LEU A 41 -21.95 -35.01 -18.79
C LEU A 41 -22.20 -34.57 -20.24
N SER A 42 -22.52 -35.53 -21.13
CA SER A 42 -23.03 -35.18 -22.47
C SER A 42 -24.41 -34.53 -22.40
N LEU A 43 -24.86 -33.91 -23.50
CA LEU A 43 -26.17 -33.25 -23.57
C LEU A 43 -27.33 -34.21 -23.27
N GLU A 44 -27.28 -35.42 -23.84
CA GLU A 44 -28.34 -36.43 -23.66
C GLU A 44 -28.34 -37.02 -22.24
N GLU A 45 -27.16 -37.27 -21.67
CA GLU A 45 -27.05 -37.70 -20.27
C GLU A 45 -27.54 -36.61 -19.31
N THR A 46 -27.25 -35.34 -19.60
CA THR A 46 -27.71 -34.19 -18.82
C THR A 46 -29.23 -34.11 -18.84
N LYS A 47 -29.85 -34.19 -20.02
CA LYS A 47 -31.32 -34.24 -20.17
C LYS A 47 -31.93 -35.35 -19.33
N HIS A 48 -31.38 -36.57 -19.45
CA HIS A 48 -31.85 -37.71 -18.69
C HIS A 48 -31.73 -37.49 -17.17
N LYS A 49 -30.60 -36.95 -16.70
CA LYS A 49 -30.37 -36.69 -15.27
C LYS A 49 -31.28 -35.59 -14.71
N ILE A 50 -31.52 -34.52 -15.47
CA ILE A 50 -32.46 -33.47 -15.09
C ILE A 50 -33.87 -34.03 -15.01
N GLN A 51 -34.30 -34.82 -16.01
CA GLN A 51 -35.62 -35.44 -15.99
C GLN A 51 -35.77 -36.39 -14.79
N GLN A 52 -34.78 -37.23 -14.55
CA GLN A 52 -34.74 -38.12 -13.39
C GLN A 52 -34.85 -37.35 -12.05
N ALA A 53 -34.23 -36.18 -11.96
CA ALA A 53 -34.30 -35.33 -10.77
C ALA A 53 -35.68 -34.68 -10.57
N ILE A 54 -36.38 -34.33 -11.66
CA ILE A 54 -37.77 -33.86 -11.64
C ILE A 54 -38.70 -35.01 -11.18
N ASP A 55 -38.54 -36.20 -11.78
CA ASP A 55 -39.37 -37.36 -11.48
C ASP A 55 -39.23 -37.80 -9.99
N GLN A 56 -38.02 -37.69 -9.44
CA GLN A 56 -37.72 -37.95 -8.04
C GLN A 56 -38.06 -36.78 -7.09
N LYS A 57 -38.68 -35.70 -7.59
CA LYS A 57 -39.03 -34.49 -6.83
C LYS A 57 -37.83 -33.84 -6.12
N LEU A 58 -36.64 -33.97 -6.69
CA LEU A 58 -35.43 -33.26 -6.25
C LEU A 58 -35.40 -31.84 -6.80
N LEU A 59 -35.92 -31.67 -8.02
CA LEU A 59 -36.16 -30.40 -8.68
C LEU A 59 -37.66 -30.13 -8.78
N GLN A 60 -38.04 -28.89 -8.48
CA GLN A 60 -39.35 -28.35 -8.78
C GLN A 60 -39.28 -27.67 -10.14
N TYR A 61 -40.08 -28.15 -11.08
CA TYR A 61 -40.17 -27.61 -12.44
C TYR A 61 -41.51 -26.93 -12.61
N ASP A 62 -41.50 -25.68 -13.03
CA ASP A 62 -42.69 -24.96 -13.47
C ASP A 62 -42.83 -25.07 -15.00
N PRO A 63 -43.83 -25.80 -15.53
CA PRO A 63 -44.01 -25.97 -16.96
C PRO A 63 -44.35 -24.69 -17.73
N LEU A 64 -44.84 -23.64 -17.05
CA LEU A 64 -45.22 -22.38 -17.69
C LEU A 64 -44.03 -21.43 -17.88
N THR A 65 -43.09 -21.47 -16.94
CA THR A 65 -41.91 -20.59 -16.94
C THR A 65 -40.62 -21.30 -17.32
N GLU A 66 -40.65 -22.64 -17.40
CA GLU A 66 -39.52 -23.54 -17.63
C GLU A 66 -38.38 -23.39 -16.58
N ILE A 67 -38.73 -22.83 -15.41
CA ILE A 67 -37.79 -22.59 -14.32
C ILE A 67 -37.66 -23.83 -13.45
N LEU A 68 -36.42 -24.14 -13.08
CA LEU A 68 -36.06 -25.16 -12.11
C LEU A 68 -35.64 -24.52 -10.79
N GLN A 69 -36.15 -25.08 -9.70
CA GLN A 69 -35.78 -24.76 -8.33
C GLN A 69 -35.45 -26.04 -7.58
N LEU A 70 -34.57 -25.95 -6.57
CA LEU A 70 -34.33 -27.06 -5.67
C LEU A 70 -35.58 -27.33 -4.82
N ARG A 71 -35.80 -28.60 -4.45
CA ARG A 71 -36.74 -28.91 -3.37
C ARG A 71 -36.35 -28.16 -2.07
N PRO A 72 -37.31 -27.85 -1.18
CA PRO A 72 -37.04 -27.05 0.03
C PRO A 72 -35.88 -27.55 0.89
N SER A 73 -35.73 -28.87 1.07
CA SER A 73 -34.64 -29.42 1.88
C SER A 73 -33.25 -29.23 1.26
N LEU A 74 -33.13 -29.33 -0.07
CA LEU A 74 -31.86 -29.05 -0.77
C LEU A 74 -31.59 -27.55 -0.85
N GLN A 75 -32.64 -26.74 -0.96
CA GLN A 75 -32.53 -25.28 -0.92
C GLN A 75 -31.95 -24.80 0.42
N THR A 76 -32.42 -25.35 1.54
CA THR A 76 -31.86 -25.04 2.87
C THR A 76 -30.38 -25.42 2.97
N GLU A 77 -29.99 -26.58 2.43
CA GLU A 77 -28.58 -27.00 2.42
C GLU A 77 -27.70 -26.09 1.56
N PHE A 78 -28.22 -25.68 0.39
CA PHE A 78 -27.55 -24.73 -0.49
C PHE A 78 -27.35 -23.36 0.18
N GLU A 79 -28.37 -22.84 0.85
CA GLU A 79 -28.29 -21.58 1.60
C GLU A 79 -27.32 -21.65 2.78
N ALA A 80 -27.30 -22.77 3.51
CA ALA A 80 -26.34 -23.00 4.58
C ALA A 80 -24.90 -22.97 4.04
N TRP A 81 -24.65 -23.64 2.91
CA TRP A 81 -23.36 -23.62 2.23
C TRP A 81 -22.96 -22.21 1.77
N LYS A 82 -23.89 -21.46 1.17
CA LYS A 82 -23.64 -20.08 0.72
C LYS A 82 -23.26 -19.17 1.88
N ASN A 83 -23.98 -19.27 3.00
CA ASN A 83 -23.68 -18.52 4.22
C ASN A 83 -22.31 -18.88 4.83
N GLU A 84 -21.93 -20.16 4.79
CA GLU A 84 -20.58 -20.59 5.21
C GLU A 84 -19.48 -20.02 4.29
N GLY A 85 -19.73 -20.00 2.97
CA GLY A 85 -18.85 -19.37 1.98
C GLY A 85 -18.62 -17.89 2.28
N VAL A 86 -19.70 -17.13 2.52
CA VAL A 86 -19.62 -15.70 2.89
C VAL A 86 -18.80 -15.50 4.17
N LYS A 87 -19.00 -16.34 5.19
CA LYS A 87 -18.23 -16.28 6.45
C LYS A 87 -16.73 -16.52 6.21
N LYS A 88 -16.37 -17.50 5.38
CA LYS A 88 -14.98 -17.79 5.02
C LYS A 88 -14.33 -16.63 4.27
N THR A 89 -15.04 -16.05 3.31
CA THR A 89 -14.56 -14.89 2.54
C THR A 89 -14.34 -13.69 3.46
N LYS A 90 -15.28 -13.40 4.38
CA LYS A 90 -15.11 -12.32 5.38
C LYS A 90 -13.87 -12.56 6.25
N LYS A 91 -13.68 -13.77 6.77
CA LYS A 91 -12.51 -14.13 7.57
C LYS A 91 -11.21 -13.98 6.77
N MET A 92 -11.20 -14.37 5.50
CA MET A 92 -10.04 -14.20 4.63
C MET A 92 -9.72 -12.73 4.38
N LEU A 93 -10.74 -11.90 4.09
CA LEU A 93 -10.57 -10.46 3.92
C LEU A 93 -10.05 -9.80 5.20
N GLU A 94 -10.51 -10.21 6.38
CA GLU A 94 -9.98 -9.74 7.66
C GLU A 94 -8.51 -10.09 7.86
N ILE A 95 -8.09 -11.30 7.46
CA ILE A 95 -6.67 -11.71 7.50
C ILE A 95 -5.85 -10.86 6.52
N LEU A 96 -6.33 -10.68 5.30
CA LEU A 96 -5.64 -9.89 4.26
C LEU A 96 -5.53 -8.40 4.62
N ARG A 97 -6.47 -7.86 5.40
CA ARG A 97 -6.41 -6.48 5.91
C ARG A 97 -5.35 -6.29 6.98
N LYS A 98 -4.88 -7.35 7.64
CA LYS A 98 -3.80 -7.24 8.62
C LYS A 98 -2.46 -7.19 7.88
N PRO A 99 -1.65 -6.14 8.07
CA PRO A 99 -0.33 -6.09 7.45
C PRO A 99 0.50 -7.28 7.93
N TRP A 100 1.12 -7.98 6.98
CA TRP A 100 1.90 -9.21 7.22
C TRP A 100 3.16 -8.98 8.07
N ARG A 101 3.53 -7.71 8.26
CA ARG A 101 4.64 -7.27 9.11
C ARG A 101 4.15 -6.18 10.04
N LYS A 102 4.73 -6.12 11.24
CA LYS A 102 4.59 -4.95 12.10
C LYS A 102 5.06 -3.71 11.33
N PRO A 103 4.46 -2.53 11.56
CA PRO A 103 4.99 -1.28 11.03
C PRO A 103 6.49 -1.20 11.35
N ILE A 104 7.29 -0.70 10.41
CA ILE A 104 8.69 -0.41 10.70
C ILE A 104 8.67 0.75 11.71
N GLU A 105 9.06 0.46 12.95
CA GLU A 105 9.26 1.48 13.97
C GLU A 105 10.65 2.06 13.76
N PHE A 106 10.71 3.34 13.40
CA PHE A 106 11.96 4.09 13.30
C PHE A 106 12.18 4.84 14.61
N ASP A 107 13.40 4.78 15.13
CA ASP A 107 13.81 5.64 16.23
C ASP A 107 14.18 7.05 15.72
N GLU A 108 14.45 8.00 16.62
CA GLU A 108 14.83 9.36 16.25
C GLU A 108 16.13 9.42 15.42
N LYS A 109 17.05 8.48 15.64
CA LYS A 109 18.32 8.42 14.91
C LYS A 109 18.08 7.95 13.48
N ASP A 110 17.19 7.00 13.28
CA ASP A 110 16.76 6.55 11.97
C ASP A 110 16.09 7.70 11.20
N TYR A 111 15.15 8.42 11.84
CA TYR A 111 14.53 9.59 11.21
C TYR A 111 15.54 10.67 10.83
N TYR A 112 16.50 10.95 11.71
CA TYR A 112 17.59 11.88 11.41
C TYR A 112 18.37 11.45 10.16
N ASN A 113 18.80 10.18 10.11
CA ASN A 113 19.56 9.65 8.99
C ASN A 113 18.76 9.71 7.69
N ILE A 114 17.48 9.33 7.72
CA ILE A 114 16.58 9.40 6.56
C ILE A 114 16.51 10.84 6.04
N TYR A 115 16.18 11.81 6.89
CA TYR A 115 16.03 13.20 6.45
C TYR A 115 17.37 13.85 6.05
N TYR A 116 18.47 13.47 6.70
CA TYR A 116 19.80 13.95 6.34
C TYR A 116 20.20 13.45 4.94
N HIS A 117 20.02 12.15 4.66
CA HIS A 117 20.39 11.57 3.37
C HIS A 117 19.48 11.97 2.20
N ASP A 118 18.28 12.48 2.47
CA ASP A 118 17.42 13.14 1.46
C ASP A 118 17.97 14.49 0.96
N LEU A 119 18.89 15.09 1.73
CA LEU A 119 19.51 16.38 1.43
C LEU A 119 21.00 16.24 1.12
N VAL A 120 21.65 15.16 1.55
CA VAL A 120 23.09 14.93 1.44
C VAL A 120 23.36 13.60 0.74
N ASP A 121 23.93 13.67 -0.45
CA ASP A 121 24.34 12.48 -1.18
C ASP A 121 25.58 11.80 -0.55
N PRO A 122 25.81 10.49 -0.78
CA PRO A 122 26.90 9.74 -0.14
C PRO A 122 28.31 10.28 -0.43
N THR A 123 28.51 10.96 -1.55
CA THR A 123 29.82 11.53 -1.90
C THR A 123 30.13 12.76 -1.06
N ILE A 124 29.09 13.53 -0.74
CA ILE A 124 29.18 14.72 0.10
C ILE A 124 29.30 14.36 1.56
N ASP A 125 28.59 13.34 2.02
CA ASP A 125 28.71 12.85 3.39
C ASP A 125 30.18 12.52 3.73
N LYS A 126 30.89 11.83 2.82
CA LYS A 126 32.33 11.56 2.95
C LYS A 126 33.21 12.81 2.95
N ARG A 127 32.84 13.87 2.21
CA ARG A 127 33.59 15.14 2.23
C ARG A 127 33.31 15.93 3.50
N THR A 128 32.10 15.80 4.04
CA THR A 128 31.62 16.50 5.23
C THR A 128 32.45 16.13 6.46
N SER A 129 32.86 14.86 6.58
CA SER A 129 33.71 14.41 7.69
C SER A 129 35.08 15.09 7.76
N ASN A 130 35.57 15.61 6.63
CA ASN A 130 36.88 16.29 6.56
C ASN A 130 36.82 17.76 7.01
N ILE A 131 35.62 18.32 7.21
CA ILE A 131 35.45 19.71 7.66
C ILE A 131 35.45 19.72 9.19
N MET A 132 36.34 20.49 9.82
CA MET A 132 36.40 20.57 11.28
C MET A 132 35.18 21.30 11.86
N SER A 133 34.70 20.89 13.04
CA SER A 133 33.58 21.59 13.70
C SER A 133 33.91 23.04 14.08
N SER A 134 35.19 23.36 14.24
CA SER A 134 35.72 24.71 14.48
C SER A 134 35.57 25.64 13.28
N ALA A 135 35.44 25.10 12.06
CA ALA A 135 35.23 25.88 10.85
C ALA A 135 33.87 26.60 10.81
N ILE A 136 32.94 26.23 11.69
CA ILE A 136 31.59 26.78 11.73
C ILE A 136 31.49 27.81 12.85
N GLU A 137 31.26 29.05 12.48
CA GLU A 137 31.01 30.17 13.38
C GLU A 137 29.51 30.51 13.31
N LEU A 138 28.78 30.29 14.41
CA LEU A 138 27.37 30.66 14.50
C LEU A 138 27.26 32.10 15.01
N GLN A 139 26.55 32.95 14.28
CA GLN A 139 26.25 34.32 14.67
C GLN A 139 24.87 34.42 15.33
N LYS A 140 23.87 33.77 14.74
CA LYS A 140 22.52 33.66 15.30
C LYS A 140 22.04 32.21 15.16
N LEU A 141 21.46 31.68 16.23
CA LEU A 141 20.89 30.32 16.27
C LEU A 141 19.48 30.40 16.85
N ASP A 142 18.49 30.48 15.97
CA ASP A 142 17.08 30.39 16.34
C ASP A 142 16.37 29.40 15.40
N PHE A 143 15.94 28.26 15.96
CA PHE A 143 15.26 27.20 15.22
C PHE A 143 13.80 27.53 14.86
N ASN A 144 13.32 28.72 15.20
CA ASN A 144 12.00 29.21 14.81
C ASN A 144 12.05 30.35 13.78
N SER A 145 13.11 31.17 13.78
CA SER A 145 13.26 32.29 12.84
C SER A 145 14.41 32.06 11.84
N ILE A 146 15.64 32.27 12.28
CA ILE A 146 16.80 32.32 11.38
C ILE A 146 18.07 31.77 12.05
N ILE A 147 18.85 31.03 11.28
CA ILE A 147 20.18 30.53 11.67
C ILE A 147 21.19 31.13 10.70
N THR A 148 22.15 31.89 11.22
CA THR A 148 23.16 32.58 10.39
C THR A 148 24.56 32.39 10.95
N GLY A 149 25.54 32.50 10.08
CA GLY A 149 26.94 32.42 10.47
C GLY A 149 27.88 32.28 9.28
N LYS A 150 29.05 31.71 9.54
CA LYS A 150 30.07 31.43 8.53
C LYS A 150 30.57 29.99 8.63
N ILE A 151 30.92 29.41 7.49
CA ILE A 151 31.58 28.11 7.39
C ILE A 151 32.83 28.30 6.55
N ASN A 152 34.03 28.10 7.11
CA ASN A 152 35.30 28.43 6.45
C ASN A 152 35.34 29.88 5.91
N GLY A 153 34.77 30.82 6.67
CA GLY A 153 34.66 32.23 6.26
C GLY A 153 33.53 32.54 5.25
N PHE A 154 32.90 31.53 4.65
CA PHE A 154 31.77 31.72 3.73
C PHE A 154 30.45 31.90 4.48
N PRO A 155 29.70 32.98 4.25
CA PRO A 155 28.44 33.24 4.95
C PRO A 155 27.37 32.21 4.57
N PHE A 156 26.54 31.86 5.54
CA PHE A 156 25.32 31.08 5.35
C PHE A 156 24.15 31.68 6.11
N GLU A 157 22.95 31.41 5.62
CA GLU A 157 21.68 31.74 6.25
C GLU A 157 20.66 30.64 6.00
N ILE A 158 19.95 30.22 7.03
CA ILE A 158 18.76 29.37 6.97
C ILE A 158 17.63 30.18 7.60
N ASN A 159 16.75 30.73 6.77
CA ASN A 159 15.57 31.46 7.20
C ASN A 159 14.35 30.52 7.15
N LEU A 160 13.80 30.20 8.31
CA LEU A 160 12.67 29.28 8.43
C LEU A 160 11.32 29.93 8.12
N GLU A 161 11.20 31.25 8.28
CA GLU A 161 9.98 32.01 7.96
C GLU A 161 9.82 32.14 6.45
N GLU A 162 10.89 32.56 5.77
CA GLU A 162 10.93 32.67 4.31
C GLU A 162 11.15 31.33 3.59
N LYS A 163 11.44 30.25 4.34
CA LYS A 163 11.85 28.94 3.82
C LYS A 163 13.00 29.06 2.82
N ARG A 164 14.06 29.73 3.24
CA ARG A 164 15.21 30.04 2.38
C ARG A 164 16.51 29.53 2.96
N ILE A 165 17.36 28.93 2.13
CA ILE A 165 18.71 28.50 2.49
C ILE A 165 19.69 29.16 1.53
N VAL A 166 20.52 30.06 2.06
CA VAL A 166 21.56 30.76 1.31
C VAL A 166 22.92 30.33 1.81
N HIS A 167 23.84 29.97 0.91
CA HIS A 167 25.22 29.76 1.28
C HIS A 167 26.19 30.09 0.14
N ARG A 168 27.11 31.02 0.37
CA ARG A 168 28.03 31.46 -0.66
C ARG A 168 29.33 30.65 -0.62
N CYS A 169 29.30 29.38 -1.02
CA CYS A 169 30.53 28.56 -1.13
C CYS A 169 30.70 27.98 -2.55
N PRO A 170 31.95 27.69 -2.97
CA PRO A 170 32.23 27.11 -4.29
C PRO A 170 31.53 25.76 -4.53
N ASP A 171 31.32 24.98 -3.48
CA ASP A 171 30.69 23.67 -3.56
C ASP A 171 29.16 23.71 -3.64
N PHE A 172 28.53 24.88 -3.44
CA PHE A 172 27.08 25.03 -3.57
C PHE A 172 26.71 25.42 -5.01
N THR A 173 26.91 24.44 -5.90
CA THR A 173 26.78 24.61 -7.34
C THR A 173 25.32 24.83 -7.77
N PRO A 174 25.08 25.41 -8.96
CA PRO A 174 23.73 25.55 -9.51
C PRO A 174 22.95 24.24 -9.57
N PHE A 175 23.63 23.12 -9.85
CA PHE A 175 23.03 21.79 -9.84
C PHE A 175 22.48 21.42 -8.44
N ARG A 176 23.24 21.69 -7.37
CA ARG A 176 22.78 21.40 -6.00
C ARG A 176 21.63 22.29 -5.57
N ILE A 177 21.65 23.54 -5.99
CA ILE A 177 20.55 24.48 -5.78
C ILE A 177 19.28 23.96 -6.45
N GLN A 178 19.38 23.51 -7.70
CA GLN A 178 18.25 22.96 -8.46
C GLN A 178 17.69 21.68 -7.81
N GLU A 179 18.56 20.76 -7.40
CA GLU A 179 18.20 19.50 -6.71
C GLU A 179 17.82 19.70 -5.23
N LYS A 180 17.93 20.94 -4.73
CA LYS A 180 17.71 21.32 -3.33
C LYS A 180 18.48 20.41 -2.36
N SER A 181 19.74 20.16 -2.69
CA SER A 181 20.68 19.34 -1.93
C SER A 181 21.73 20.23 -1.27
N PHE A 182 22.30 19.76 -0.16
CA PHE A 182 23.35 20.50 0.54
C PHE A 182 24.72 20.30 -0.10
N CYS A 183 25.57 21.31 0.07
CA CYS A 183 27.00 21.17 -0.12
C CYS A 183 27.65 20.56 1.15
N PRO A 184 28.94 20.18 1.12
CA PRO A 184 29.62 19.59 2.29
C PRO A 184 29.62 20.50 3.52
N HIS A 185 29.68 21.81 3.30
CA HIS A 185 29.68 22.81 4.37
C HIS A 185 28.33 22.84 5.11
N LEU A 186 27.21 22.93 4.38
CA LEU A 186 25.87 22.90 4.97
C LEU A 186 25.58 21.55 5.64
N ALA A 187 26.01 20.44 5.03
CA ALA A 187 25.94 19.13 5.65
C ALA A 187 26.69 19.09 6.99
N ARG A 188 27.88 19.71 7.08
CA ARG A 188 28.66 19.79 8.32
C ARG A 188 28.00 20.66 9.38
N LEU A 189 27.38 21.76 8.96
CA LEU A 189 26.57 22.61 9.84
C LEU A 189 25.47 21.78 10.50
N ILE A 190 24.70 21.02 9.73
CA ILE A 190 23.64 20.16 10.26
C ILE A 190 24.17 19.11 11.24
N MET A 191 25.33 18.49 10.95
CA MET A 191 25.95 17.56 11.90
C MET A 191 26.31 18.24 13.23
N LYS A 192 26.86 19.46 13.18
CA LYS A 192 27.20 20.26 14.37
C LYS A 192 25.96 20.65 15.17
N LEU A 193 24.88 21.06 14.48
CA LEU A 193 23.61 21.38 15.11
C LEU A 193 23.01 20.14 15.76
N ASN A 194 23.01 18.99 15.08
CA ASN A 194 22.47 17.74 15.62
C ASN A 194 23.21 17.28 16.89
N PHE A 195 24.52 17.50 16.96
CA PHE A 195 25.32 17.18 18.14
C PHE A 195 24.92 18.01 19.38
N LYS A 196 24.52 19.27 19.18
CA LYS A 196 24.18 20.20 20.29
C LYS A 196 22.67 20.29 20.58
N ASN A 197 21.85 20.14 19.55
CA ASN A 197 20.41 20.44 19.51
C ASN A 197 19.70 19.38 18.66
N LYS A 198 19.71 18.13 19.14
CA LYS A 198 19.26 16.95 18.39
C LYS A 198 17.81 17.10 17.92
N ASP A 199 16.89 17.41 18.83
CA ASP A 199 15.46 17.45 18.56
C ASP A 199 15.09 18.60 17.62
N GLU A 200 15.68 19.77 17.82
CA GLU A 200 15.45 20.94 16.99
C GLU A 200 16.04 20.76 15.59
N THR A 201 17.20 20.12 15.48
CA THR A 201 17.82 19.80 14.19
C THR A 201 16.98 18.78 13.43
N LEU A 202 16.45 17.76 14.11
CA LEU A 202 15.54 16.79 13.50
C LEU A 202 14.26 17.47 13.00
N LYS A 203 13.67 18.37 13.80
CA LYS A 203 12.49 19.16 13.39
C LYS A 203 12.79 20.05 12.19
N LEU A 204 13.97 20.69 12.15
CA LEU A 204 14.42 21.50 11.01
C LEU A 204 14.54 20.65 9.74
N LEU A 205 15.26 19.53 9.80
CA LEU A 205 15.43 18.62 8.65
C LEU A 205 14.10 18.10 8.14
N LYS A 206 13.21 17.67 9.05
CA LYS A 206 11.86 17.24 8.70
C LYS A 206 11.07 18.34 7.98
N LYS A 207 11.12 19.59 8.46
CA LYS A 207 10.46 20.74 7.80
C LYS A 207 11.01 20.99 6.39
N ILE A 208 12.33 20.86 6.20
CA ILE A 208 12.99 21.03 4.90
C ILE A 208 12.57 19.91 3.95
N VAL A 209 12.70 18.65 4.35
CA VAL A 209 12.40 17.49 3.50
C VAL A 209 10.92 17.41 3.13
N GLN A 210 10.01 17.53 4.10
CA GLN A 210 8.56 17.42 3.84
C GLN A 210 8.03 18.54 2.94
N ASN A 211 8.68 19.69 2.91
CA ASN A 211 8.27 20.84 2.11
C ASN A 211 9.34 21.24 1.08
N LYS A 212 10.21 20.31 0.66
CA LYS A 212 11.41 20.59 -0.13
C LYS A 212 11.12 21.50 -1.33
N ASN A 213 10.01 21.27 -2.04
CA ASN A 213 9.60 22.06 -3.20
C ASN A 213 9.29 23.55 -2.88
N PHE A 214 8.94 23.89 -1.65
CA PHE A 214 8.66 25.26 -1.21
C PHE A 214 9.88 25.99 -0.65
N TRP A 215 11.00 25.30 -0.44
CA TRP A 215 12.23 25.94 0.01
C TRP A 215 13.03 26.55 -1.15
N GLU A 216 13.50 27.78 -1.00
CA GLU A 216 14.40 28.46 -1.95
C GLU A 216 15.86 28.19 -1.55
N PHE A 217 16.64 27.57 -2.43
CA PHE A 217 18.08 27.35 -2.24
C PHE A 217 18.82 28.38 -3.11
N SER A 218 19.84 29.06 -2.58
CA SER A 218 20.56 30.09 -3.33
C SER A 218 22.02 30.25 -2.88
N ASN A 219 22.88 30.72 -3.79
CA ASN A 219 24.26 31.10 -3.48
C ASN A 219 24.45 32.63 -3.35
N SER A 220 23.38 33.41 -3.51
CA SER A 220 23.38 34.86 -3.39
C SER A 220 22.49 35.33 -2.25
N PHE A 221 23.02 36.21 -1.40
CA PHE A 221 22.21 36.93 -0.41
C PHE A 221 21.39 38.00 -1.15
N LYS A 222 20.13 38.15 -0.76
CA LYS A 222 19.26 39.24 -1.23
C LYS A 222 19.52 40.46 -0.36
#